data_AF-A0A9X8VDF3-F1
#
_entry.id   AF-A0A9X8VDF3-F1
#
_cell.length_a   1.000
_cell.length_b   1.000
_cell.length_c   1.000
_cell.angle_alpha   90.00
_cell.angle_beta   90.00
_cell.angle_gamma   90.00
#
_symmetry.space_group_name_H-M   'P 1'
#
loop_
_entity.id
_entity.type
_entity.pdbx_description
1 polymer ?
#
loop_
_entity_poly.entity_id
_entity_poly.type
_entity_poly.pdbx_seq_one_letter_code
_entity_poly.pdbx_strand_id
1 'polypeptide(L)'
;HRAVLHDPARGRRAVSLTELSHSFTGIALEAWPGSEFTADSVRHRIHLRTLIGSVHGLKGALGKIFCLSLVFETINLVMPIGTQLVMDHAIPAGDRGLLSLICAGLMLFILLRAAIGMVRAWSGLVMATLINVQWQAGLFTHLLRLPLGYFERRKLGDIQSRFGSLDTLRSTFTTSIVGAIMDGIMVIGVLVMMVLYGGWLT
;
A
#
# COMPACT_ATOMS: atom_id res chain seq x y z
N HIS A 1 33.25 -29.84 5.93
CA HIS A 1 32.24 -30.02 4.85
C HIS A 1 30.92 -29.34 5.26
N ARG A 2 30.21 -28.70 4.33
CA ARG A 2 28.93 -27.99 4.58
C ARG A 2 27.84 -28.54 3.66
N ALA A 3 26.63 -28.69 4.16
CA ALA A 3 25.46 -29.12 3.39
C ALA A 3 24.53 -27.94 3.14
N VAL A 4 23.89 -27.92 1.97
CA VAL A 4 22.90 -26.90 1.60
C VAL A 4 21.51 -27.47 1.87
N LEU A 5 20.80 -26.87 2.82
CA LEU A 5 19.43 -27.20 3.16
C LEU A 5 18.49 -26.16 2.52
N HIS A 6 17.48 -26.62 1.81
CA HIS A 6 16.38 -25.77 1.34
C HIS A 6 15.20 -25.92 2.32
N ASP A 7 15.19 -25.09 3.37
CA ASP A 7 14.17 -25.10 4.42
C ASP A 7 12.87 -24.43 3.89
N PRO A 8 11.71 -25.11 3.90
CA PRO A 8 10.45 -24.52 3.44
C PRO A 8 10.01 -23.28 4.24
N ALA A 9 10.42 -23.15 5.51
CA ALA A 9 10.05 -22.05 6.38
C ALA A 9 11.06 -20.90 6.34
N ARG A 10 12.35 -21.19 6.17
CA ARG A 10 13.45 -20.20 6.29
C ARG A 10 14.25 -20.00 5.01
N GLY A 11 13.97 -20.76 3.95
CA GLY A 11 14.67 -20.71 2.68
C GLY A 11 16.01 -21.44 2.70
N ARG A 12 16.93 -21.03 1.81
CA ARG A 12 18.22 -21.69 1.63
C ARG A 12 19.16 -21.42 2.81
N ARG A 13 19.65 -22.46 3.47
CA ARG A 13 20.61 -22.39 4.59
C ARG A 13 21.81 -23.31 4.34
N ALA A 14 23.00 -22.86 4.72
CA ALA A 14 24.21 -23.68 4.70
C ALA A 14 24.54 -24.13 6.13
N VAL A 15 24.32 -25.41 6.40
CA VAL A 15 24.53 -26.02 7.73
C VAL A 15 25.76 -26.92 7.73
N SER A 16 26.38 -27.05 8.90
CA SER A 16 27.50 -27.99 9.07
C SER A 16 26.98 -29.44 9.01
N LEU A 17 27.83 -30.38 8.59
CA LEU A 17 27.43 -31.79 8.54
C LEU A 17 27.11 -32.38 9.91
N THR A 18 27.74 -31.87 10.97
CA THR A 18 27.45 -32.24 12.36
C THR A 18 26.06 -31.76 12.81
N GLU A 19 25.69 -30.53 12.47
CA GLU A 19 24.35 -29.99 12.75
C GLU A 19 23.27 -30.73 11.96
N LEU A 20 23.56 -31.07 10.70
CA LEU A 20 22.67 -31.86 9.87
C LEU A 20 22.49 -33.27 10.45
N SER A 21 23.56 -33.97 10.85
CA SER A 21 23.45 -35.32 11.41
C SER A 21 22.66 -35.36 12.71
N HIS A 22 22.74 -34.32 13.55
CA HIS A 22 21.96 -34.22 14.78
C HIS A 22 20.46 -34.01 14.54
N SER A 23 20.10 -33.36 13.43
CA SER A 23 18.70 -33.00 13.12
C SER A 23 18.05 -33.93 12.09
N PHE A 24 18.84 -34.83 11.47
CA PHE A 24 18.39 -35.71 10.41
C PHE A 24 17.71 -36.95 11.00
N THR A 25 16.47 -37.19 10.61
CA THR A 25 15.65 -38.32 11.08
C THR A 25 16.04 -39.66 10.47
N GLY A 26 17.03 -39.70 9.57
CA GLY A 26 17.48 -40.91 8.89
C GLY A 26 16.65 -41.29 7.66
N ILE A 27 15.59 -40.55 7.35
CA ILE A 27 14.71 -40.82 6.21
C ILE A 27 15.12 -39.93 5.04
N ALA A 28 15.62 -40.54 3.97
CA ALA A 28 15.88 -39.87 2.71
C ALA A 28 14.82 -40.29 1.68
N LEU A 29 14.18 -39.31 1.04
CA LEU A 29 13.34 -39.54 -0.13
C LEU A 29 14.13 -39.10 -1.37
N GLU A 30 14.48 -40.05 -2.22
CA GLU A 30 15.05 -39.75 -3.53
C GLU A 30 13.93 -39.73 -4.58
N ALA A 31 13.87 -38.66 -5.35
CA ALA A 31 12.88 -38.48 -6.39
C ALA A 31 13.59 -38.25 -7.74
N TRP A 32 13.18 -39.02 -8.75
CA TRP A 32 13.67 -38.93 -10.12
C TRP A 32 12.48 -38.73 -11.07
N PRO A 33 12.61 -37.90 -12.12
CA PRO A 33 11.52 -37.71 -13.08
C PRO A 33 11.29 -39.00 -13.87
N GLY A 34 10.04 -39.49 -13.90
CA GLY A 34 9.64 -40.62 -14.73
C GLY A 34 9.52 -40.24 -16.21
N SER A 35 9.37 -41.23 -17.10
CA SER A 35 9.22 -41.02 -18.55
C SER A 35 7.98 -40.19 -18.94
N GLU A 36 6.96 -40.14 -18.07
CA GLU A 36 5.77 -39.30 -18.24
C GLU A 36 5.83 -37.96 -17.50
N PHE A 37 6.94 -37.66 -16.81
CA PHE A 37 7.09 -36.40 -16.10
C PHE A 37 7.31 -35.25 -17.10
N THR A 38 6.29 -34.44 -17.30
CA THR A 38 6.42 -33.15 -17.97
C THR A 38 6.62 -32.06 -16.92
N ALA A 39 7.69 -31.28 -17.08
CA ALA A 39 7.98 -30.18 -16.18
C ALA A 39 6.99 -29.02 -16.42
N ASP A 40 5.81 -29.11 -15.82
CA ASP A 40 4.85 -28.01 -15.86
C ASP A 40 5.20 -26.97 -14.79
N SER A 41 5.77 -25.86 -15.21
CA SER A 41 5.97 -24.72 -14.33
C SER A 41 4.63 -23.98 -14.19
N VAL A 42 3.74 -24.49 -13.36
CA VAL A 42 2.51 -23.79 -12.99
C VAL A 42 2.86 -22.59 -12.10
N ARG A 43 3.49 -21.56 -12.68
CA ARG A 43 3.59 -20.24 -12.07
C ARG A 43 2.19 -19.66 -12.11
N HIS A 44 1.43 -19.88 -11.04
CA HIS A 44 0.27 -19.04 -10.74
C HIS A 44 0.78 -17.61 -10.45
N ARG A 45 1.13 -16.87 -11.50
CA ARG A 45 1.32 -15.43 -11.42
C ARG A 45 -0.05 -14.84 -11.18
N ILE A 46 -0.42 -14.65 -9.92
CA ILE A 46 -1.62 -13.90 -9.57
C ILE A 46 -1.43 -12.50 -10.15
N HIS A 47 -2.12 -12.20 -11.24
CA HIS A 47 -1.99 -10.92 -11.92
C HIS A 47 -2.69 -9.87 -11.06
N LEU A 48 -2.02 -8.77 -10.73
CA LEU A 48 -2.62 -7.67 -9.94
C LEU A 48 -3.97 -7.18 -10.50
N ARG A 49 -4.11 -7.25 -11.83
CA ARG A 49 -5.34 -6.90 -12.55
C ARG A 49 -6.52 -7.84 -12.25
N THR A 50 -6.31 -9.13 -11.98
CA THR A 50 -7.40 -10.05 -11.64
C THR A 50 -7.93 -9.78 -10.22
N LEU A 51 -7.06 -9.37 -9.29
CA LEU A 51 -7.47 -8.91 -7.95
C LEU A 51 -8.28 -7.61 -8.00
N ILE A 52 -7.87 -6.65 -8.86
CA ILE A 52 -8.57 -5.37 -9.04
C ILE A 52 -9.88 -5.52 -9.84
N GLY A 53 -9.95 -6.50 -10.75
CA GLY A 53 -11.10 -6.72 -11.63
C GLY A 53 -12.25 -7.52 -10.99
N SER A 54 -11.98 -8.31 -9.94
CA SER A 54 -12.97 -9.20 -9.32
C SER A 54 -14.04 -8.49 -8.48
N VAL A 55 -13.96 -7.16 -8.34
CA VAL A 55 -14.69 -6.41 -7.31
C VAL A 55 -15.48 -5.28 -7.97
N HIS A 56 -16.81 -5.38 -7.89
CA HIS A 56 -17.69 -4.34 -8.39
C HIS A 56 -17.47 -3.03 -7.62
N GLY A 57 -17.20 -1.93 -8.33
CA GLY A 57 -17.08 -0.59 -7.75
C GLY A 57 -15.69 -0.19 -7.24
N LEU A 58 -14.71 -1.10 -7.19
CA LEU A 58 -13.34 -0.79 -6.72
C LEU A 58 -12.64 0.30 -7.57
N LYS A 59 -12.84 0.28 -8.89
CA LYS A 59 -12.27 1.32 -9.78
C LYS A 59 -12.88 2.70 -9.50
N GLY A 60 -14.19 2.76 -9.25
CA GLY A 60 -14.87 4.00 -8.88
C GLY A 60 -14.46 4.51 -7.49
N ALA A 61 -14.24 3.59 -6.54
CA ALA A 61 -13.67 3.90 -5.22
C ALA A 61 -12.31 4.57 -5.32
N LEU A 62 -11.38 3.90 -6.01
CA LEU A 62 -10.02 4.38 -6.23
C LEU A 62 -10.03 5.73 -6.94
N GLY A 63 -10.86 5.90 -7.98
CA GLY A 63 -11.00 7.17 -8.69
C GLY A 63 -11.47 8.32 -7.79
N LYS A 64 -12.47 8.09 -6.93
CA LYS A 64 -12.96 9.10 -5.98
C LYS A 64 -11.88 9.51 -4.97
N ILE A 65 -11.19 8.54 -4.37
CA ILE A 65 -10.09 8.80 -3.41
C ILE A 65 -8.94 9.52 -4.11
N PHE A 66 -8.63 9.13 -5.35
CA PHE A 66 -7.60 9.77 -6.16
C PHE A 66 -7.92 11.24 -6.42
N CYS A 67 -9.13 11.57 -6.91
CA CYS A 67 -9.54 12.95 -7.15
C CYS A 67 -9.52 13.80 -5.87
N LEU A 68 -10.02 13.24 -4.76
CA LEU A 68 -10.07 13.96 -3.49
C LEU A 68 -8.66 14.21 -2.92
N SER A 69 -7.74 13.24 -3.11
CA SER A 69 -6.33 13.40 -2.78
C SER A 69 -5.64 14.43 -3.67
N LEU A 70 -5.94 14.44 -4.97
CA LEU A 70 -5.36 15.41 -5.90
C LEU A 70 -5.72 16.85 -5.52
N VAL A 71 -6.99 17.10 -5.17
CA VAL A 71 -7.45 18.42 -4.68
C VAL A 71 -6.77 18.80 -3.35
N PHE A 72 -6.58 17.82 -2.46
CA PHE A 72 -5.86 18.05 -1.21
C PHE A 72 -4.40 18.44 -1.45
N GLU A 73 -3.73 17.81 -2.42
CA GLU A 73 -2.34 18.13 -2.73
C GLU A 73 -2.13 19.45 -3.45
N THR A 74 -3.06 19.87 -4.32
CA THR A 74 -2.97 21.21 -4.92
C THR A 74 -3.06 22.31 -3.86
N ILE A 75 -3.90 22.13 -2.84
CA ILE A 75 -3.98 23.04 -1.68
C ILE A 75 -2.68 23.04 -0.87
N ASN A 76 -2.03 21.88 -0.70
CA ASN A 76 -0.74 21.78 -0.01
C ASN A 76 0.37 22.56 -0.71
N LEU A 77 0.38 22.55 -2.04
CA LEU A 77 1.37 23.28 -2.83
C LEU A 77 1.23 24.81 -2.75
N VAL A 78 0.11 25.35 -2.25
CA VAL A 78 -0.07 26.80 -2.06
C VAL A 78 0.61 27.29 -0.76
N MET A 79 0.81 26.41 0.22
CA MET A 79 1.39 26.79 1.52
C MET A 79 2.80 27.42 1.45
N PRO A 80 3.75 26.87 0.65
CA PRO A 80 5.06 27.49 0.46
C PRO A 80 4.99 28.92 -0.08
N ILE A 81 4.06 29.19 -1.01
CA ILE A 81 3.86 30.53 -1.61
C ILE A 81 3.47 31.54 -0.53
N GLY A 82 2.55 31.18 0.37
CA GLY A 82 2.15 32.08 1.45
C GLY A 82 3.29 32.39 2.42
N THR A 83 4.14 31.39 2.71
CA THR A 83 5.34 31.60 3.54
C THR A 83 6.35 32.51 2.84
N GLN A 84 6.50 32.37 1.53
CA GLN A 84 7.35 33.22 0.71
C GLN A 84 6.86 34.68 0.71
N LEU A 85 5.56 34.92 0.53
CA LEU A 85 5.00 36.28 0.58
C LEU A 85 5.26 36.97 1.92
N VAL A 86 5.23 36.21 3.03
CA VAL A 86 5.59 36.73 4.35
C VAL A 86 7.07 37.13 4.39
N MET A 87 7.97 36.25 3.94
CA MET A 87 9.42 36.47 4.00
C MET A 87 9.92 37.56 3.05
N ASP A 88 9.41 37.58 1.81
CA ASP A 88 9.96 38.42 0.75
C ASP A 88 9.28 39.80 0.68
N HIS A 89 8.02 39.92 1.12
CA HIS A 89 7.24 41.16 0.97
C HIS A 89 6.78 41.74 2.31
N ALA A 90 6.13 40.94 3.16
CA ALA A 90 5.52 41.48 4.38
C ALA A 90 6.55 41.92 5.44
N ILE A 91 7.60 41.11 5.66
CA ILE A 91 8.66 41.44 6.63
C ILE A 91 9.53 42.61 6.14
N PRO A 92 10.04 42.62 4.89
CA PRO A 92 10.91 43.71 4.41
C PRO A 92 10.20 45.05 4.28
N ALA A 93 8.91 45.06 3.92
CA ALA A 93 8.12 46.28 3.83
C ALA A 93 7.77 46.89 5.20
N GLY A 94 7.91 46.13 6.30
CA GLY A 94 7.53 46.57 7.64
C GLY A 94 6.02 46.81 7.83
N ASP A 95 5.20 46.39 6.86
CA ASP A 95 3.76 46.61 6.84
C ASP A 95 3.05 45.56 7.71
N ARG A 96 2.72 45.95 8.94
CA ARG A 96 1.98 45.12 9.89
C ARG A 96 0.57 44.77 9.39
N GLY A 97 -0.03 45.62 8.55
CA GLY A 97 -1.32 45.38 7.93
C GLY A 97 -1.24 44.21 6.94
N LEU A 98 -0.31 44.29 5.99
CA LEU A 98 -0.06 43.21 5.02
C LEU A 98 0.31 41.89 5.70
N LEU A 99 1.16 41.95 6.73
CA LEU A 99 1.55 40.76 7.51
C LEU A 99 0.34 40.11 8.19
N SER A 100 -0.50 40.91 8.87
CA SER A 100 -1.69 40.39 9.56
C SER A 100 -2.69 39.76 8.60
N LEU A 101 -2.87 40.34 7.41
CA LEU A 101 -3.74 39.83 6.36
C LEU A 101 -3.26 38.48 5.82
N ILE A 102 -1.96 38.37 5.50
CA ILE A 102 -1.38 37.11 5.01
C ILE A 102 -1.44 36.03 6.10
N CYS A 103 -1.11 36.36 7.35
CA CYS A 103 -1.22 35.42 8.48
C CYS A 103 -2.67 34.94 8.71
N ALA A 104 -3.66 35.83 8.64
CA ALA A 104 -5.07 35.45 8.74
C ALA A 104 -5.49 34.55 7.56
N GLY A 105 -5.03 34.85 6.34
CA GLY A 105 -5.25 34.03 5.17
C GLY A 105 -4.64 32.63 5.30
N LEU A 106 -3.39 32.53 5.75
CA LEU A 106 -2.70 31.26 6.02
C LEU A 106 -3.40 30.45 7.11
N MET A 107 -3.85 31.09 8.20
CA MET A 107 -4.60 30.42 9.26
C MET A 107 -5.91 29.83 8.73
N LEU A 108 -6.66 30.60 7.93
CA LEU A 108 -7.88 30.10 7.27
C LEU A 108 -7.57 28.94 6.32
N PHE A 109 -6.47 29.03 5.56
CA PHE A 109 -6.03 27.98 4.65
C PHE A 109 -5.68 26.68 5.38
N ILE A 110 -5.01 26.77 6.53
CA ILE A 110 -4.69 25.61 7.38
C ILE A 110 -5.98 24.94 7.89
N LEU A 111 -6.97 25.71 8.32
CA LEU A 111 -8.26 25.17 8.76
C LEU A 111 -9.01 24.48 7.62
N LEU A 112 -9.06 25.11 6.44
CA LEU A 112 -9.69 24.54 5.24
C LEU A 112 -8.98 23.24 4.82
N ARG A 113 -7.65 23.24 4.80
CA ARG A 113 -6.82 22.07 4.54
C ARG A 113 -7.14 20.95 5.52
N ALA A 114 -7.19 21.24 6.82
CA ALA A 114 -7.52 20.25 7.85
C ALA A 114 -8.92 19.64 7.64
N ALA A 115 -9.92 20.48 7.31
CA ALA A 115 -11.28 20.03 7.01
C ALA A 115 -11.32 19.10 5.78
N ILE A 116 -10.69 19.49 4.67
CA ILE A 116 -10.62 18.66 3.45
C ILE A 116 -9.86 17.37 3.70
N GLY A 117 -8.75 17.44 4.45
CA GLY A 117 -7.99 16.26 4.88
C GLY A 117 -8.82 15.27 5.68
N MET A 118 -9.68 15.78 6.57
CA MET A 118 -10.61 14.96 7.35
C MET A 118 -11.66 14.29 6.47
N VAL A 119 -12.28 15.02 5.53
CA VAL A 119 -13.24 14.46 4.57
C VAL A 119 -12.59 13.38 3.70
N ARG A 120 -11.35 13.60 3.27
CA ARG A 120 -10.55 12.62 2.51
C ARG A 120 -10.28 11.36 3.32
N ALA A 121 -9.83 11.50 4.57
CA ALA A 121 -9.57 10.36 5.46
C ALA A 121 -10.85 9.57 5.74
N TRP A 122 -11.94 10.26 6.05
CA TRP A 122 -13.25 9.65 6.28
C TRP A 122 -13.75 8.88 5.06
N SER A 123 -13.68 9.49 3.87
CA SER A 123 -14.07 8.85 2.61
C SER A 123 -13.23 7.61 2.33
N GLY A 124 -11.92 7.70 2.59
CA GLY A 124 -11.01 6.56 2.50
C GLY A 124 -11.41 5.41 3.42
N LEU A 125 -11.78 5.72 4.68
CA LEU A 125 -12.22 4.73 5.66
C LEU A 125 -13.55 4.08 5.27
N VAL A 126 -14.56 4.85 4.87
CA VAL A 126 -15.86 4.29 4.46
C VAL A 126 -15.68 3.35 3.28
N MET A 127 -14.92 3.77 2.26
CA MET A 127 -14.63 2.92 1.10
C MET A 127 -13.78 1.71 1.49
N ALA A 128 -12.90 1.89 2.49
CA ALA A 128 -12.18 0.79 3.10
C ALA A 128 -13.18 -0.26 3.63
N THR A 129 -14.06 0.11 4.54
CA THR A 129 -15.00 -0.84 5.14
C THR A 129 -15.91 -1.53 4.12
N LEU A 130 -16.47 -0.80 3.15
CA LEU A 130 -17.40 -1.35 2.15
C LEU A 130 -16.79 -2.47 1.29
N ILE A 131 -15.61 -2.22 0.73
CA ILE A 131 -14.90 -3.24 -0.06
C ILE A 131 -14.46 -4.41 0.84
N ASN A 132 -14.23 -4.20 2.15
CA ASN A 132 -13.82 -5.29 3.05
C ASN A 132 -14.94 -6.30 3.19
N VAL A 133 -16.13 -5.79 3.48
CA VAL A 133 -17.33 -6.59 3.64
C VAL A 133 -17.62 -7.37 2.36
N GLN A 134 -17.46 -6.75 1.18
CA GLN A 134 -17.65 -7.44 -0.09
C GLN A 134 -16.65 -8.59 -0.33
N TRP A 135 -15.37 -8.39 0.01
CA TRP A 135 -14.34 -9.43 -0.14
C TRP A 135 -14.57 -10.57 0.84
N GLN A 136 -14.81 -10.24 2.11
CA GLN A 136 -15.08 -11.23 3.15
C GLN A 136 -16.34 -12.04 2.81
N ALA A 137 -17.42 -11.41 2.37
CA ALA A 137 -18.64 -12.09 1.96
C ALA A 137 -18.41 -13.01 0.74
N GLY A 138 -17.64 -12.56 -0.25
CA GLY A 138 -17.29 -13.38 -1.42
C GLY A 138 -16.49 -14.62 -1.05
N LEU A 139 -15.47 -14.47 -0.21
CA LEU A 139 -14.68 -15.59 0.32
C LEU A 139 -15.52 -16.54 1.14
N PHE A 140 -16.34 -16.01 2.05
CA PHE A 140 -17.21 -16.81 2.89
C PHE A 140 -18.18 -17.64 2.06
N THR A 141 -18.81 -17.03 1.05
CA THR A 141 -19.68 -17.74 0.10
C THR A 141 -18.93 -18.83 -0.65
N HIS A 142 -17.69 -18.59 -1.06
CA HIS A 142 -16.87 -19.60 -1.72
C HIS A 142 -16.48 -20.75 -0.78
N LEU A 143 -16.13 -20.44 0.47
CA LEU A 143 -15.83 -21.44 1.50
C LEU A 143 -17.02 -22.35 1.76
N LEU A 144 -18.23 -21.79 1.87
CA LEU A 144 -19.45 -22.59 2.07
C LEU A 144 -19.76 -23.56 0.92
N ARG A 145 -19.20 -23.35 -0.28
CA ARG A 145 -19.38 -24.22 -1.45
C ARG A 145 -18.30 -25.31 -1.58
N LEU A 146 -17.30 -25.34 -0.71
CA LEU A 146 -16.20 -26.29 -0.78
C LEU A 146 -16.61 -27.67 -0.20
N PRO A 147 -16.10 -28.78 -0.78
CA PRO A 147 -16.39 -30.13 -0.28
C PRO A 147 -15.75 -30.37 1.09
N LEU A 148 -16.34 -31.27 1.88
CA LEU A 148 -15.91 -31.55 3.26
C LEU A 148 -14.42 -31.93 3.36
N GLY A 149 -13.89 -32.67 2.38
CA GLY A 149 -12.47 -33.05 2.33
C GLY A 149 -11.49 -31.88 2.23
N TYR A 150 -11.94 -30.67 1.87
CA TYR A 150 -11.12 -29.45 1.96
C TYR A 150 -10.89 -29.03 3.41
N PHE A 151 -11.91 -29.18 4.27
CA PHE A 151 -11.90 -28.77 5.67
C PHE A 151 -11.19 -29.79 6.56
N GLU A 152 -11.27 -31.09 6.25
CA GLU A 152 -10.56 -32.14 7.00
C GLU A 152 -9.04 -32.02 6.89
N ARG A 153 -8.53 -31.49 5.77
CA ARG A 153 -7.08 -31.37 5.49
C ARG A 153 -6.46 -30.06 5.99
N ARG A 154 -7.25 -29.09 6.48
CA ARG A 154 -6.77 -27.74 6.83
C ARG A 154 -7.27 -27.28 8.19
N LYS A 155 -6.39 -26.62 8.96
CA LYS A 155 -6.75 -26.08 10.27
C LYS A 155 -7.54 -24.77 10.11
N LEU A 156 -8.42 -24.44 11.06
CA LEU A 156 -9.13 -23.15 11.08
C LEU A 156 -8.18 -21.94 10.97
N GLY A 157 -6.97 -22.03 11.54
CA GLY A 157 -5.95 -20.99 11.46
C GLY A 157 -5.49 -20.66 10.04
N ASP A 158 -5.46 -21.64 9.13
CA ASP A 158 -5.08 -21.41 7.72
C ASP A 158 -6.14 -20.59 6.98
N ILE A 159 -7.41 -20.79 7.33
CA ILE A 159 -8.54 -20.04 6.76
C ILE A 159 -8.48 -18.60 7.28
N GLN A 160 -8.30 -18.40 8.59
CA GLN A 160 -8.16 -17.06 9.18
C GLN A 160 -6.96 -16.28 8.61
N SER A 161 -5.83 -16.95 8.39
CA SER A 161 -4.64 -16.35 7.77
C SER A 161 -4.92 -15.83 6.35
N ARG A 162 -5.76 -16.53 5.58
CA ARG A 162 -6.18 -16.07 4.24
C ARG A 162 -7.07 -14.84 4.28
N PHE A 163 -7.97 -14.73 5.26
CA PHE A 163 -8.76 -13.52 5.48
C PHE A 163 -7.86 -12.32 5.82
N GLY A 164 -6.90 -12.50 6.74
CA GLY A 164 -5.94 -11.45 7.09
C GLY A 164 -5.02 -11.05 5.92
N SER A 165 -4.60 -12.01 5.11
CA SER A 165 -3.80 -11.75 3.90
C SER A 165 -4.57 -10.92 2.87
N LEU A 166 -5.88 -11.12 2.76
CA LEU A 166 -6.73 -10.35 1.84
C LEU A 166 -6.94 -8.92 2.32
N ASP A 167 -7.10 -8.71 3.63
CA ASP A 167 -7.15 -7.35 4.21
C ASP A 167 -5.81 -6.60 4.00
N THR A 168 -4.69 -7.30 4.13
CA THR A 168 -3.34 -6.75 3.86
C THR A 168 -3.15 -6.37 2.39
N LEU A 169 -3.52 -7.26 1.46
CA LEU A 169 -3.46 -6.97 0.03
C LEU A 169 -4.31 -5.74 -0.28
N ARG A 170 -5.54 -5.73 0.23
CA ARG A 170 -6.49 -4.66 0.05
C ARG A 170 -5.98 -3.30 0.52
N SER A 171 -5.45 -3.22 1.75
CA SER A 171 -4.98 -1.95 2.34
C SER A 171 -3.79 -1.41 1.55
N THR A 172 -2.93 -2.30 1.08
CA THR A 172 -1.82 -1.97 0.18
C THR A 172 -2.33 -1.33 -1.11
N PHE A 173 -3.38 -1.87 -1.74
CA PHE A 173 -3.94 -1.31 -2.98
C PHE A 173 -4.71 0.00 -2.80
N THR A 174 -5.59 0.08 -1.79
CA THR A 174 -6.49 1.23 -1.65
C THR A 174 -5.84 2.42 -0.97
N THR A 175 -4.87 2.17 -0.09
CA THR A 175 -4.31 3.20 0.78
C THR A 175 -2.83 3.42 0.47
N SER A 176 -2.00 2.39 0.57
CA SER A 176 -0.55 2.55 0.45
C SER A 176 -0.10 2.94 -0.95
N ILE A 177 -0.60 2.27 -1.99
CA ILE A 177 -0.23 2.57 -3.38
C ILE A 177 -0.78 3.93 -3.82
N VAL A 178 -2.05 4.22 -3.53
CA VAL A 178 -2.66 5.51 -3.88
C VAL A 178 -1.96 6.65 -3.14
N GLY A 179 -1.69 6.47 -1.84
CA GLY A 179 -0.91 7.41 -1.04
C GLY A 179 0.48 7.64 -1.61
N ALA A 180 1.23 6.58 -1.91
CA ALA A 180 2.57 6.69 -2.49
C ALA A 180 2.59 7.43 -3.85
N ILE A 181 1.58 7.23 -4.69
CA ILE A 181 1.45 7.98 -5.95
C ILE A 181 1.20 9.46 -5.67
N MET A 182 0.31 9.78 -4.72
CA MET A 182 -0.01 11.16 -4.34
C MET A 182 1.19 11.87 -3.72
N ASP A 183 1.86 11.20 -2.79
CA ASP A 183 3.08 11.71 -2.16
C ASP A 183 4.17 11.93 -3.22
N GLY A 184 4.29 11.03 -4.21
CA GLY A 184 5.18 11.20 -5.35
C GLY A 184 4.86 12.43 -6.19
N ILE A 185 3.57 12.66 -6.51
CA ILE A 185 3.12 13.86 -7.22
C ILE A 185 3.43 15.11 -6.40
N MET A 186 3.18 15.09 -5.09
CA MET A 186 3.48 16.20 -4.20
C MET A 186 4.98 16.51 -4.16
N VAL A 187 5.83 15.50 -3.99
CA VAL A 187 7.30 15.65 -3.99
C VAL A 187 7.79 16.26 -5.29
N ILE A 188 7.28 15.78 -6.44
CA ILE A 188 7.62 16.35 -7.76
C ILE A 188 7.14 17.80 -7.85
N GLY A 189 5.91 18.09 -7.41
CA GLY A 189 5.35 19.45 -7.44
C GLY A 189 6.15 20.43 -6.58
N VAL A 190 6.54 20.03 -5.36
CA VAL A 190 7.39 20.82 -4.48
C VAL A 190 8.77 21.02 -5.10
N LEU A 191 9.37 19.98 -5.68
CA LEU A 191 10.67 20.07 -6.33
C LEU A 191 10.64 21.04 -7.53
N VAL A 192 9.59 20.99 -8.34
CA VAL A 192 9.38 21.96 -9.44
C VAL A 192 9.24 23.38 -8.88
N MET A 193 8.45 23.58 -7.83
CA MET A 193 8.36 24.89 -7.17
C MET A 193 9.73 25.36 -6.66
N MET A 194 10.49 24.51 -5.98
CA MET A 194 11.82 24.88 -5.48
C MET A 194 12.75 25.30 -6.61
N VAL A 195 12.73 24.61 -7.76
CA VAL A 195 13.55 24.98 -8.93
C VAL A 195 13.10 26.28 -9.58
N LEU A 196 11.79 26.52 -9.70
CA LEU A 196 11.25 27.74 -10.32
C LEU A 196 11.44 28.98 -9.43
N TYR A 197 11.15 28.86 -8.14
CA TYR A 197 11.24 29.96 -7.18
C TYR A 197 12.66 30.21 -6.70
N GLY A 198 13.42 29.15 -6.43
CA GLY A 198 14.79 29.22 -5.95
C GLY A 198 15.84 29.21 -7.05
N GLY A 199 15.47 29.53 -8.30
CA GLY A 199 16.29 29.37 -9.50
C GLY A 199 17.79 29.53 -9.23
N TRP A 200 18.54 28.42 -9.39
CA TRP A 200 20.00 28.42 -9.36
C TRP A 200 20.64 29.19 -8.17
N LEU A 201 20.26 28.85 -6.93
CA LEU A 201 21.06 29.20 -5.74
C LEU A 201 21.74 27.95 -5.16
N THR A 202 22.61 27.38 -5.98
CA THR A 202 23.89 26.76 -5.62
C THR A 202 24.93 27.36 -6.53
#